data_AF-A0A1G1WY29-F1
#
_entry.id   AF-A0A1G1WY29-F1
#
_cell.length_a   1.000
_cell.length_b   1.000
_cell.length_c   1.000
_cell.angle_alpha   90.00
_cell.angle_beta   90.00
_cell.angle_gamma   90.00
#
_symmetry.space_group_name_H-M   'P 1'
#
loop_
_entity.id
_entity.type
_entity.pdbx_description
1 polymer ?
#
loop_
_entity_poly.entity_id
_entity_poly.type
_entity_poly.pdbx_seq_one_letter_code
_entity_poly.pdbx_strand_id
1 'polypeptide(L)' 'MKNPWFKKGRTRIDIRPITWQGWVVLIIFIVLIVYNFFRIDSASHSASDTLIKFVPQTLILIALYFLSANNLSDSEEK' A
#
# COMPACT_ATOMS: atom_id res chain seq x y z
N MET A 1 -6.48 21.98 -14.83
CA MET A 1 -6.56 20.51 -14.84
C MET A 1 -5.83 20.02 -13.59
N LYS A 2 -6.54 19.42 -12.64
CA LYS A 2 -5.92 18.76 -11.50
C LYS A 2 -5.26 17.47 -12.00
N ASN A 3 -3.99 17.26 -11.64
CA ASN A 3 -3.23 16.08 -12.07
C ASN A 3 -3.38 15.02 -10.98
N PRO A 4 -4.29 14.03 -11.15
CA PRO A 4 -4.56 13.05 -10.12
C PRO A 4 -3.30 12.26 -9.79
N TRP A 5 -3.00 12.11 -8.50
CA TRP A 5 -1.78 11.42 -8.09
C TRP A 5 -1.78 9.95 -8.52
N PHE A 6 -2.99 9.38 -8.56
CA PHE A 6 -3.29 8.02 -8.96
C PHE A 6 -4.34 7.99 -10.08
N LYS A 7 -4.16 7.11 -11.06
CA LYS A 7 -5.17 6.80 -12.08
C LYS A 7 -5.99 5.61 -11.61
N LYS A 8 -7.32 5.75 -11.63
CA LYS A 8 -8.22 4.58 -11.64
C LYS A 8 -8.29 3.99 -13.04
N GLY A 9 -8.04 2.69 -13.12
CA GLY A 9 -8.32 1.87 -14.28
C GLY A 9 -9.80 1.48 -14.34
N ARG A 10 -10.09 0.33 -14.95
CA ARG A 10 -11.47 -0.13 -15.15
C ARG A 10 -12.18 -0.56 -13.86
N THR A 11 -11.43 -0.81 -12.79
CA THR A 11 -11.94 -1.27 -11.50
C THR A 11 -11.25 -0.52 -10.35
N ARG A 12 -11.86 -0.53 -9.15
CA ARG A 12 -11.30 0.10 -7.93
C ARG A 12 -9.99 -0.53 -7.42
N ILE A 13 -9.56 -1.64 -8.02
CA ILE A 13 -8.34 -2.39 -7.68
C ILE A 13 -7.20 -2.02 -8.64
N ASP A 14 -7.50 -1.65 -9.89
CA ASP A 14 -6.47 -1.23 -10.85
C ASP A 14 -6.16 0.26 -10.66
N ILE A 15 -5.42 0.58 -9.59
CA ILE A 15 -4.99 1.95 -9.29
C ILE A 15 -3.48 2.06 -9.51
N ARG A 16 -3.06 3.01 -10.35
CA ARG A 16 -1.66 3.19 -10.73
C ARG A 16 -1.17 4.60 -10.43
N PRO A 17 0.01 4.79 -9.83
CA PRO A 17 0.56 6.13 -9.66
C PRO A 17 0.88 6.76 -11.02
N ILE A 18 0.46 8.02 -11.21
CA ILE A 18 0.79 8.80 -12.43
C ILE A 18 1.84 9.87 -12.10
N THR A 19 1.77 10.42 -10.90
CA THR A 19 2.62 11.53 -10.45
C THR A 19 3.75 11.05 -9.55
N TRP A 20 4.80 11.86 -9.41
CA TRP A 20 5.90 11.57 -8.50
C TRP A 20 5.42 11.42 -7.04
N GLN A 21 4.37 12.15 -6.62
CA GLN A 21 3.77 11.99 -5.29
C GLN A 21 3.15 10.60 -5.11
N GLY A 22 2.43 10.10 -6.13
CA GLY A 22 1.88 8.75 -6.13
C GLY A 22 2.97 7.67 -6.04
N TRP A 23 4.08 7.88 -6.75
CA TRP A 23 5.26 7.00 -6.65
C TRP A 23 5.89 7.02 -5.25
N VAL A 24 6.01 8.19 -4.62
CA VAL A 24 6.50 8.30 -3.24
C VAL A 24 5.61 7.51 -2.27
N VAL A 25 4.28 7.63 -2.39
CA VAL A 25 3.35 6.86 -1.56
C VAL A 25 3.53 5.35 -1.77
N LEU A 26 3.70 4.89 -3.02
CA LEU A 26 3.97 3.49 -3.33
C LEU A 26 5.30 3.01 -2.73
N ILE A 27 6.37 3.81 -2.83
CA ILE A 27 7.67 3.48 -2.24
C ILE A 27 7.56 3.37 -0.72
N ILE A 28 6.93 4.34 -0.06
CA ILE A 28 6.69 4.31 1.39
C ILE A 28 5.93 3.04 1.77
N PHE A 29 4.89 2.69 1.01
CA PHE A 29 4.13 1.47 1.23
C PHE A 29 4.99 0.20 1.13
N ILE A 30 5.83 0.09 0.10
CA ILE A 30 6.77 -1.04 -0.06
C ILE A 30 7.76 -1.09 1.11
N VAL A 31 8.34 0.05 1.50
CA VAL A 31 9.27 0.15 2.64
C VAL A 31 8.59 -0.30 3.93
N LEU A 32 7.33 0.09 4.16
CA LEU A 32 6.57 -0.33 5.34
C LEU A 32 6.34 -1.84 5.36
N ILE A 33 6.04 -2.48 4.23
CA ILE A 33 5.90 -3.94 4.15
C ILE A 33 7.22 -4.63 4.48
N VAL A 34 8.32 -4.20 3.86
CA VAL A 34 9.65 -4.79 4.06
C VAL A 34 10.10 -4.61 5.52
N TYR A 35 9.95 -3.40 6.05
CA TYR A 35 10.23 -3.11 7.46
C TYR A 35 9.37 -3.97 8.41
N ASN A 36 8.08 -4.11 8.12
CA ASN A 36 7.19 -4.92 8.95
C ASN A 36 7.59 -6.41 8.91
N PHE A 37 8.02 -6.92 7.76
CA PHE A 37 8.57 -8.26 7.64
C PHE A 37 9.80 -8.45 8.54
N PHE A 38 10.82 -7.59 8.41
CA PHE A 38 12.03 -7.68 9.24
C PHE A 38 11.74 -7.54 10.74
N ARG A 39 10.82 -6.66 11.10
CA ARG A 39 10.39 -6.47 12.50
C ARG A 39 9.73 -7.72 13.08
N ILE A 40 8.90 -8.41 12.31
CA ILE A 40 8.22 -9.62 12.77
C ILE A 40 9.19 -10.80 12.78
N ASP A 41 9.96 -10.97 11.71
CA ASP A 41 10.90 -12.08 11.56
C ASP A 41 11.96 -12.07 12.67
N SER A 42 12.52 -10.89 13.01
CA SER A 42 13.47 -10.75 14.12
C SER A 42 12.90 -11.09 15.50
N ALA A 43 11.57 -11.08 15.67
CA ALA A 43 10.88 -11.45 16.90
C ALA A 43 10.30 -12.88 16.85
N SER A 44 10.36 -13.55 15.69
CA SER A 44 9.74 -14.84 15.46
C SER A 44 10.76 -15.97 15.56
N HIS A 45 10.30 -17.12 16.08
CA HIS A 45 11.17 -18.29 16.32
C HIS A 45 11.11 -19.31 15.19
N SER A 46 10.16 -19.14 14.26
CA SER A 46 10.00 -20.00 13.08
C SER A 46 9.35 -19.20 11.94
N ALA A 47 9.55 -19.66 10.71
CA ALA A 47 8.94 -19.05 9.54
C ALA A 47 7.40 -19.06 9.60
N SER A 48 6.80 -20.11 10.19
CA SER A 48 5.36 -20.21 10.40
C SER A 48 4.84 -19.12 11.34
N ASP A 49 5.56 -18.83 12.43
CA ASP A 49 5.23 -17.75 13.35
C ASP A 49 5.36 -16.37 12.67
N THR A 50 6.39 -16.18 11.83
CA THR A 50 6.53 -14.97 11.00
C THR A 50 5.33 -14.80 10.08
N LEU A 51 4.94 -15.84 9.33
CA LEU A 51 3.82 -15.82 8.38
C LEU A 51 2.48 -15.52 9.07
N ILE A 52 2.18 -16.18 10.19
CA ILE A 52 0.91 -16.00 10.92
C ILE A 52 0.76 -14.56 11.42
N LYS A 53 1.86 -13.91 11.81
CA LYS A 53 1.85 -12.50 12.26
C LYS A 53 1.90 -11.51 11.10
N PHE A 54 2.66 -11.82 10.05
CA PHE A 54 2.90 -10.92 8.91
C PHE A 54 1.68 -10.80 8.02
N VAL A 55 1.03 -11.91 7.64
CA VAL A 55 -0.11 -11.92 6.71
C VAL A 55 -1.24 -10.98 7.14
N PRO A 56 -1.82 -11.08 8.36
CA PRO A 56 -2.92 -10.21 8.76
C PRO A 56 -2.51 -8.74 8.85
N GLN A 57 -1.28 -8.43 9.31
CA GLN A 57 -0.79 -7.05 9.37
C GLN A 57 -0.58 -6.46 7.97
N THR A 58 -0.03 -7.23 7.05
CA THR A 58 0.20 -6.82 5.66
C THR A 58 -1.12 -6.64 4.91
N LEU A 59 -2.13 -7.47 5.16
CA LEU A 59 -3.48 -7.28 4.61
C LEU A 59 -4.11 -5.95 5.04
N ILE A 60 -3.94 -5.56 6.30
CA ILE A 60 -4.42 -4.25 6.80
C ILE A 60 -3.68 -3.11 6.09
N LEU A 61 -2.37 -3.20 5.93
CA LEU A 61 -1.59 -2.20 5.20
C LEU A 61 -2.04 -2.09 3.73
N ILE A 62 -2.27 -3.21 3.05
CA ILE A 62 -2.78 -3.25 1.68
C ILE A 62 -4.14 -2.53 1.60
N ALA A 63 -5.06 -2.82 2.54
CA ALA A 63 -6.36 -2.17 2.58
C ALA A 63 -6.25 -0.64 2.76
N LEU A 64 -5.37 -0.18 3.64
CA LEU A 64 -5.10 1.25 3.86
C LEU A 64 -4.50 1.93 2.61
N TYR A 65 -3.58 1.26 1.92
CA TYR A 65 -3.02 1.74 0.67
C TYR A 65 -4.11 1.91 -0.40
N PHE A 66 -4.96 0.89 -0.60
CA PHE A 66 -6.05 0.99 -1.57
C PHE A 66 -7.07 2.07 -1.20
N LEU A 67 -7.41 2.20 0.09
CA LEU A 67 -8.35 3.23 0.54
C LEU A 67 -7.81 4.64 0.28
N SER A 68 -6.55 4.90 0.67
CA SER A 68 -5.90 6.19 0.45
C SER A 68 -5.76 6.51 -1.05
N ALA A 69 -5.33 5.55 -1.86
CA ALA A 69 -5.20 5.73 -3.31
C ALA A 69 -6.55 5.96 -4.00
N ASN A 70 -7.62 5.29 -3.56
CA ASN A 70 -8.97 5.52 -4.05
C ASN A 70 -9.46 6.94 -3.73
N ASN A 71 -9.29 7.38 -2.48
CA ASN A 71 -9.70 8.71 -2.03
C ASN A 71 -8.93 9.83 -2.75
N LEU A 72 -7.62 9.67 -2.93
CA LEU A 72 -6.76 10.63 -3.64
C LEU A 72 -7.07 10.71 -5.13
N SER A 73 -7.54 9.61 -5.72
CA SER A 73 -8.04 9.63 -7.10
C SER A 73 -9.40 10.32 -7.21
N ASP A 74 -10.30 10.15 -6.24
CA ASP A 74 -11.66 10.75 -6.25
C ASP A 74 -11.64 12.27 -5.98
N SER A 75 -10.70 12.77 -5.18
CA SER A 75 -10.57 14.21 -4.87
C SER A 75 -10.14 15.07 -6.05
N GLU A 76 -9.49 14.44 -7.04
CA GLU A 76 -8.88 15.12 -8.19
C GLU A 76 -9.79 15.07 -9.44
N GLU A 77 -10.84 14.25 -9.42
CA GLU A 77 -11.88 14.18 -10.47
C GLU A 77 -13.00 15.23 -10.28
N LYS A 78 -13.12 15.83 -9.09
CA LYS A 78 -14.04 16.95 -8.76
C LYS A 78 -13.40 18.33 -8.91
#